data_AF-M5XCG8-F1
#
_entry.id   AF-M5XCG8-F1
#
_cell.length_a   1.000
_cell.length_b   1.000
_cell.length_c   1.000
_cell.angle_alpha   90.00
_cell.angle_beta   90.00
_cell.angle_gamma   90.00
#
_symmetry.space_group_name_H-M   'P 1'
#
loop_
_entity.id
_entity.type
_entity.pdbx_description
1 polymer ?
#
loop_
_entity_poly.entity_id
_entity_poly.type
_entity_poly.pdbx_seq_one_letter_code
_entity_poly.pdbx_strand_id
1 'polypeptide(L)'
;MAGRSCYTDVLPFMAMVTMECTNVGLNTLFKAATLRGMSYHVFVVYSYSVAALFLLPAPFISNRSRVLPPLNFSIMSKVLLLGLIGSSSQIMGYTGINFSSPTLASAISNLVPAFTFILAVIFRMESAALRSRSSQAKILGTIVSLAGAFVVTLYKGPPLVFPHQSPSISLHQPLLNPTTPTNSNWVLGGLLLTAEYILVPLWYIVQAQIMKEYPNELTVIFFYNVCVGVVAGVVALITEPNSSAWKLRPNVALVSILCSVRN
;
A
#
# COMPACT_ATOMS: atom_id res chain seq x y z
N MET A 1 21.28 -29.75 11.08
CA MET A 1 20.15 -29.61 10.13
C MET A 1 18.96 -28.84 10.71
N ALA A 2 18.62 -28.95 12.01
CA ALA A 2 17.49 -28.22 12.62
C ALA A 2 17.62 -26.68 12.63
N GLY A 3 18.82 -26.12 12.85
CA GLY A 3 19.01 -24.66 12.90
C GLY A 3 18.79 -23.92 11.57
N ARG A 4 18.96 -24.63 10.43
CA ARG A 4 18.71 -24.05 9.10
C ARG A 4 17.21 -23.95 8.80
N SER A 5 16.40 -24.90 9.29
CA SER A 5 14.93 -24.87 9.15
C SER A 5 14.34 -23.72 9.97
N CYS A 6 14.73 -23.59 11.23
CA CYS A 6 14.24 -22.51 12.09
C CYS A 6 14.59 -21.12 11.53
N TYR A 7 15.80 -20.93 10.98
CA TYR A 7 16.16 -19.68 10.31
C TYR A 7 15.32 -19.42 9.05
N THR A 8 14.94 -20.48 8.32
CA THR A 8 14.12 -20.37 7.10
C THR A 8 12.66 -20.04 7.42
N ASP A 9 12.15 -20.43 8.60
CA ASP A 9 10.77 -20.16 9.03
C ASP A 9 10.63 -18.85 9.84
N VAL A 10 11.67 -18.46 10.58
CA VAL A 10 11.69 -17.21 11.37
C VAL A 10 11.96 -15.99 10.49
N LEU A 11 12.75 -16.14 9.42
CA LEU A 11 13.09 -15.03 8.53
C LEU A 11 11.84 -14.42 7.83
N PRO A 12 10.89 -15.21 7.27
CA PRO A 12 9.64 -14.67 6.72
C PRO A 12 8.77 -13.99 7.77
N PHE A 13 8.72 -14.53 8.99
CA PHE A 13 7.95 -13.94 10.08
C PHE A 13 8.52 -12.57 10.49
N MET A 14 9.84 -12.48 10.70
CA MET A 14 10.52 -11.22 11.01
C MET A 14 10.40 -10.20 9.87
N ALA A 15 10.45 -10.66 8.62
CA ALA A 15 10.22 -9.81 7.45
C ALA A 15 8.79 -9.25 7.44
N MET A 16 7.77 -10.07 7.70
CA MET A 16 6.37 -9.61 7.77
C MET A 16 6.17 -8.60 8.89
N VAL A 17 6.69 -8.85 10.10
CA VAL A 17 6.59 -7.91 11.22
C VAL A 17 7.27 -6.58 10.89
N THR A 18 8.48 -6.62 10.31
CA THR A 18 9.22 -5.41 9.94
C THR A 18 8.48 -4.62 8.85
N MET A 19 7.91 -5.31 7.86
CA MET A 19 7.09 -4.70 6.81
C MET A 19 5.86 -4.01 7.38
N GLU A 20 5.12 -4.67 8.28
CA GLU A 20 3.94 -4.06 8.92
C GLU A 20 4.31 -2.87 9.81
N CYS A 21 5.36 -2.98 10.63
CA CYS A 21 5.84 -1.86 11.43
C CYS A 21 6.25 -0.67 10.56
N THR A 22 6.94 -0.92 9.44
CA THR A 22 7.32 0.12 8.47
C THR A 22 6.09 0.75 7.84
N ASN A 23 5.12 -0.06 7.41
CA ASN A 23 3.87 0.40 6.81
C ASN A 23 3.06 1.30 7.78
N VAL A 24 2.90 0.87 9.04
CA VAL A 24 2.20 1.66 10.08
C VAL A 24 2.95 2.95 10.40
N GLY A 25 4.27 2.89 10.53
CA GLY A 25 5.11 4.06 10.77
C GLY A 25 5.00 5.11 9.65
N LEU A 26 5.05 4.65 8.40
CA LEU A 26 4.89 5.50 7.22
C LEU A 26 3.51 6.15 7.13
N ASN A 27 2.45 5.38 7.35
CA ASN A 27 1.09 5.92 7.35
C ASN A 27 0.90 6.99 8.43
N THR A 28 1.50 6.79 9.61
CA THR A 28 1.46 7.77 10.72
C THR A 28 2.23 9.05 10.37
N LEU A 29 3.44 8.92 9.83
CA LEU A 29 4.27 10.03 9.38
C LEU A 29 3.61 10.80 8.23
N PHE A 30 2.99 10.10 7.28
CA PHE A 30 2.20 10.69 6.20
C PHE A 30 1.00 11.49 6.74
N LYS A 31 0.26 10.93 7.69
CA LYS A 31 -0.85 11.62 8.36
C LYS A 31 -0.38 12.88 9.10
N ALA A 32 0.74 12.80 9.82
CA ALA A 32 1.31 13.95 10.50
C ALA A 32 1.76 15.07 9.54
N ALA A 33 2.26 14.71 8.36
CA ALA A 33 2.67 15.66 7.32
C ALA A 33 1.46 16.37 6.68
N THR A 34 0.41 15.62 6.34
CA THR A 34 -0.83 16.18 5.77
C THR A 34 -1.58 17.07 6.76
N LEU A 35 -1.60 16.72 8.05
CA LEU A 35 -2.16 17.57 9.11
C LEU A 35 -1.43 18.92 9.26
N ARG A 36 -0.16 19.00 8.86
CA ARG A 36 0.63 20.25 8.85
C ARG A 36 0.49 21.04 7.54
N GLY A 37 -0.48 20.70 6.70
CA GLY A 37 -0.84 21.44 5.49
C GLY A 37 -0.07 21.02 4.23
N MET A 38 0.58 19.86 4.22
CA MET A 38 1.22 19.33 3.01
C MET A 38 0.19 18.72 2.07
N SER A 39 0.24 19.06 0.79
CA SER A 39 -0.60 18.40 -0.22
C SER A 39 -0.16 16.95 -0.44
N TYR A 40 -1.15 16.05 -0.45
CA TYR A 40 -0.96 14.62 -0.68
C TYR A 40 -0.28 14.33 -2.02
N HIS A 41 -0.70 14.99 -3.10
CA HIS A 41 -0.16 14.74 -4.44
C HIS A 41 1.33 15.08 -4.50
N VAL A 42 1.71 16.19 -3.89
CA VAL A 42 3.10 16.64 -3.80
C VAL A 42 3.94 15.66 -2.96
N PHE A 43 3.38 15.14 -1.86
CA PHE A 43 4.06 14.13 -1.03
C PHE A 43 4.39 12.86 -1.81
N VAL A 44 3.45 12.35 -2.62
CA VAL A 44 3.65 11.16 -3.45
C VAL A 44 4.76 11.43 -4.47
N VAL A 45 4.73 12.55 -5.17
CA VAL A 45 5.77 12.91 -6.16
C VAL A 45 7.16 12.90 -5.53
N TYR A 46 7.33 13.56 -4.39
CA TYR A 46 8.64 13.60 -3.72
C TYR A 46 9.07 12.24 -3.21
N SER A 47 8.18 11.47 -2.58
CA SER A 47 8.50 10.14 -2.05
C SER A 47 9.01 9.19 -3.14
N TYR A 48 8.28 9.10 -4.25
CA TYR A 48 8.65 8.23 -5.37
C TYR A 48 9.89 8.73 -6.12
N SER A 49 10.09 10.04 -6.22
CA SER A 49 11.29 10.62 -6.84
C SER A 49 12.54 10.37 -6.00
N VAL A 50 12.47 10.57 -4.68
CA VAL A 50 13.60 10.30 -3.78
C VAL A 50 13.90 8.80 -3.74
N ALA A 51 12.88 7.94 -3.74
CA ALA A 51 13.09 6.49 -3.82
C ALA A 51 13.76 6.07 -5.14
N ALA A 52 13.36 6.65 -6.26
CA ALA A 52 14.01 6.42 -7.55
C ALA A 52 15.47 6.90 -7.55
N LEU A 53 15.77 8.07 -6.97
CA LEU A 53 17.15 8.57 -6.84
C LEU A 53 18.02 7.67 -5.97
N PHE A 54 17.49 7.17 -4.85
CA PHE A 54 18.22 6.28 -3.97
C PHE A 54 18.51 4.92 -4.63
N LEU A 55 17.55 4.40 -5.40
CA LEU A 55 17.69 3.15 -6.15
C LEU A 55 18.39 3.30 -7.51
N LEU A 56 18.73 4.52 -7.92
CA LEU A 56 19.42 4.81 -9.18
C LEU A 56 20.68 3.95 -9.40
N PRO A 57 21.52 3.65 -8.39
CA PRO A 57 22.70 2.81 -8.58
C PRO A 57 22.37 1.34 -8.91
N ALA A 58 21.19 0.84 -8.52
CA ALA A 58 20.84 -0.57 -8.66
C ALA A 58 20.88 -1.11 -10.10
N PRO A 59 20.26 -0.45 -11.11
CA PRO A 59 20.34 -0.90 -12.50
C PRO A 59 21.76 -0.88 -13.09
N PHE A 60 22.62 0.03 -12.66
CA PHE A 60 23.99 0.13 -13.18
C PHE A 60 24.97 -0.85 -12.51
N ILE A 61 24.81 -1.10 -11.21
CA ILE A 61 25.69 -2.00 -10.44
C ILE A 61 25.31 -3.47 -10.66
N SER A 62 24.01 -3.77 -10.84
CA SER A 62 23.54 -5.16 -10.95
C SER A 62 24.07 -5.91 -12.17
N ASN A 63 24.43 -5.21 -13.25
CA ASN A 63 25.09 -5.79 -14.42
C ASN A 63 26.44 -6.47 -14.10
N ARG A 64 27.03 -6.25 -12.92
CA ARG A 64 28.37 -6.75 -12.59
C ARG A 64 28.43 -8.08 -11.86
N SER A 65 27.32 -8.60 -11.31
CA SER A 65 27.37 -9.74 -10.36
C SER A 65 26.50 -10.95 -10.72
N ARG A 66 25.57 -10.84 -11.67
CA ARG A 66 24.78 -11.99 -12.15
C ARG A 66 24.59 -11.87 -13.67
N VAL A 67 24.48 -13.01 -14.36
CA VAL A 67 24.05 -13.05 -15.76
C VAL A 67 22.57 -12.69 -15.79
N LEU A 68 22.24 -11.39 -15.85
CA LEU A 68 20.87 -10.92 -15.99
C LEU A 68 20.48 -10.96 -17.46
N PRO A 69 19.22 -11.33 -17.79
CA PRO A 69 18.70 -11.14 -19.12
C PRO A 69 18.68 -9.63 -19.44
N PRO A 70 18.89 -9.23 -20.70
CA PRO A 70 18.80 -7.83 -21.09
C PRO A 70 17.40 -7.27 -20.80
N LEU A 71 17.35 -5.99 -20.41
CA LEU A 71 16.08 -5.26 -20.25
C LEU A 71 15.41 -5.07 -21.61
N ASN A 72 14.59 -6.05 -22.00
CA ASN A 72 13.83 -6.00 -23.24
C ASN A 72 12.56 -5.16 -23.07
N PHE A 73 12.03 -4.64 -24.18
CA PHE A 73 10.79 -3.86 -24.21
C PHE A 73 9.61 -4.55 -23.52
N SER A 74 9.52 -5.89 -23.62
CA SER A 74 8.48 -6.67 -22.94
C SER A 74 8.53 -6.54 -21.42
N ILE A 75 9.73 -6.62 -20.81
CA ILE A 75 9.92 -6.47 -19.36
C ILE A 75 9.59 -5.03 -18.95
N MET A 76 10.04 -4.04 -19.73
CA MET A 76 9.74 -2.63 -19.47
C MET A 76 8.23 -2.34 -19.54
N SER A 77 7.52 -2.91 -20.51
CA SER A 77 6.06 -2.80 -20.61
C SER A 77 5.35 -3.42 -19.41
N LYS A 78 5.81 -4.59 -18.93
CA LYS A 78 5.28 -5.22 -17.71
C LYS A 78 5.53 -4.36 -16.47
N VAL A 79 6.71 -3.75 -16.34
CA VAL A 79 7.03 -2.84 -15.23
C VAL A 79 6.21 -1.55 -15.30
N LEU A 80 5.97 -1.02 -16.50
CA LEU A 80 5.07 0.12 -16.70
C LEU A 80 3.64 -0.22 -16.26
N LEU A 81 3.13 -1.38 -16.67
CA LEU A 81 1.82 -1.88 -16.22
C LEU A 81 1.77 -2.06 -14.71
N LEU A 82 2.83 -2.58 -14.10
CA LEU A 82 2.98 -2.67 -12.64
C LEU A 82 2.91 -1.29 -11.98
N GLY A 83 3.58 -0.29 -12.56
CA GLY A 83 3.54 1.11 -12.13
C GLY A 83 2.13 1.70 -12.19
N LEU A 84 1.41 1.51 -13.30
CA LEU A 84 0.04 2.00 -13.49
C LEU A 84 -0.96 1.37 -12.51
N ILE A 85 -0.84 0.07 -12.25
CA ILE A 85 -1.65 -0.62 -11.24
C ILE A 85 -1.36 -0.02 -9.85
N GLY A 86 -0.09 0.15 -9.50
CA GLY A 86 0.33 0.68 -8.20
C GLY A 86 -0.10 2.12 -7.97
N SER A 87 -0.01 2.99 -8.98
CA SER A 87 -0.49 4.38 -8.89
C SER A 87 -2.01 4.45 -8.78
N SER A 88 -2.73 3.62 -9.56
CA SER A 88 -4.19 3.58 -9.53
C SER A 88 -4.70 3.08 -8.17
N SER A 89 -4.09 2.03 -7.62
CA SER A 89 -4.40 1.49 -6.29
C SER A 89 -4.27 2.57 -5.21
N GLN A 90 -3.15 3.30 -5.19
CA GLN A 90 -2.96 4.39 -4.23
C GLN A 90 -4.00 5.50 -4.38
N ILE A 91 -4.22 6.00 -5.60
CA ILE A 91 -5.21 7.06 -5.83
C ILE A 91 -6.60 6.63 -5.33
N MET A 92 -7.01 5.39 -5.63
CA MET A 92 -8.27 4.83 -5.14
C MET A 92 -8.30 4.70 -3.63
N GLY A 93 -7.21 4.28 -2.99
CA GLY A 93 -7.13 4.13 -1.54
C GLY A 93 -7.26 5.46 -0.79
N TYR A 94 -6.45 6.45 -1.14
CA TYR A 94 -6.52 7.77 -0.49
C TYR A 94 -7.87 8.47 -0.75
N THR A 95 -8.39 8.38 -1.97
CA THR A 95 -9.71 8.93 -2.32
C THR A 95 -10.82 8.19 -1.58
N GLY A 96 -10.71 6.86 -1.46
CA GLY A 96 -11.64 6.01 -0.73
C GLY A 96 -11.70 6.35 0.75
N ILE A 97 -10.55 6.56 1.39
CA ILE A 97 -10.45 7.02 2.78
C ILE A 97 -11.09 8.41 2.93
N ASN A 98 -10.83 9.34 2.01
CA ASN A 98 -11.41 10.70 2.06
C ASN A 98 -12.94 10.70 1.96
N PHE A 99 -13.55 9.79 1.18
CA PHE A 99 -15.00 9.66 1.07
C PHE A 99 -15.64 8.76 2.13
N SER A 100 -14.84 8.06 2.95
CA SER A 100 -15.34 7.13 3.96
C SER A 100 -14.58 7.26 5.29
N SER A 101 -13.83 6.24 5.69
CA SER A 101 -13.02 6.26 6.91
C SER A 101 -11.83 5.31 6.85
N PRO A 102 -10.74 5.58 7.59
CA PRO A 102 -9.64 4.63 7.75
C PRO A 102 -10.07 3.29 8.37
N THR A 103 -11.07 3.30 9.26
CA THR A 103 -11.62 2.07 9.85
C THR A 103 -12.27 1.18 8.79
N LEU A 104 -12.99 1.77 7.82
CA LEU A 104 -13.54 1.01 6.70
C LEU A 104 -12.43 0.43 5.81
N ALA A 105 -11.37 1.19 5.56
CA ALA A 105 -10.20 0.69 4.82
C ALA A 105 -9.56 -0.51 5.54
N SER A 106 -9.35 -0.41 6.85
CA SER A 106 -8.84 -1.51 7.67
C SER A 106 -9.78 -2.72 7.72
N ALA A 107 -11.09 -2.51 7.61
CA ALA A 107 -12.04 -3.61 7.53
C ALA A 107 -11.90 -4.36 6.21
N ILE A 108 -11.87 -3.62 5.09
CA ILE A 108 -11.77 -4.17 3.72
C ILE A 108 -10.39 -4.78 3.48
N SER A 109 -9.31 -4.29 4.09
CA SER A 109 -7.96 -4.87 3.95
C SER A 109 -7.90 -6.34 4.39
N ASN A 110 -8.77 -6.75 5.32
CA ASN A 110 -8.87 -8.14 5.74
C ASN A 110 -9.41 -9.08 4.66
N LEU A 111 -9.99 -8.53 3.58
CA LEU A 111 -10.41 -9.27 2.38
C LEU A 111 -9.25 -9.52 1.39
N VAL A 112 -8.07 -8.94 1.59
CA VAL A 112 -6.93 -9.11 0.67
C VAL A 112 -6.60 -10.58 0.41
N PRO A 113 -6.56 -11.50 1.40
CA PRO A 113 -6.33 -12.91 1.12
C PRO A 113 -7.41 -13.53 0.23
N ALA A 114 -8.69 -13.13 0.39
CA ALA A 114 -9.79 -13.60 -0.45
C ALA A 114 -9.67 -13.09 -1.89
N PHE A 115 -9.38 -11.80 -2.09
CA PHE A 115 -9.13 -11.24 -3.42
C PHE A 115 -7.91 -11.88 -4.08
N THR A 116 -6.84 -12.14 -3.31
CA THR A 116 -5.64 -12.83 -3.79
C THR A 116 -5.98 -14.22 -4.34
N PHE A 117 -6.78 -14.99 -3.60
CA PHE A 117 -7.22 -16.31 -4.03
C PHE A 117 -8.07 -16.26 -5.30
N ILE A 118 -9.06 -15.35 -5.36
CA ILE A 118 -9.89 -15.15 -6.54
C ILE A 118 -9.03 -14.84 -7.77
N LEU A 119 -8.08 -13.91 -7.65
CA LEU A 119 -7.17 -13.57 -8.74
C LEU A 119 -6.27 -14.76 -9.12
N ALA A 120 -5.75 -15.52 -8.17
CA ALA A 120 -4.94 -16.71 -8.44
C ALA A 120 -5.72 -17.76 -9.25
N VAL A 121 -7.01 -17.93 -8.98
CA VAL A 121 -7.91 -18.79 -9.78
C VAL A 121 -8.14 -18.22 -11.18
N ILE A 122 -8.45 -16.92 -11.29
CA ILE A 122 -8.68 -16.24 -12.59
C ILE A 122 -7.44 -16.33 -13.48
N PHE A 123 -6.25 -16.09 -12.94
CA PHE A 123 -4.97 -16.19 -13.66
C PHE A 123 -4.46 -17.63 -13.82
N ARG A 124 -5.25 -18.64 -13.41
CA ARG A 124 -4.87 -20.06 -13.45
C ARG A 124 -3.53 -20.36 -12.77
N MET A 125 -3.14 -19.55 -11.79
CA MET A 125 -1.95 -19.78 -10.98
C MET A 125 -2.15 -20.95 -10.00
N GLU A 126 -3.39 -21.13 -9.56
CA GLU A 126 -3.84 -22.40 -8.98
C GLU A 126 -4.70 -23.12 -10.02
N SER A 127 -4.29 -24.34 -10.41
CA SER A 127 -5.14 -25.23 -11.19
C SER A 127 -6.44 -25.48 -10.42
N ALA A 128 -7.52 -25.83 -11.11
CA ALA A 128 -8.86 -26.16 -10.58
C ALA A 128 -8.90 -27.36 -9.60
N ALA A 129 -7.87 -27.52 -8.78
CA ALA A 129 -7.79 -28.31 -7.56
C ALA A 129 -8.60 -27.68 -6.41
N LEU A 130 -9.74 -27.02 -6.70
CA LEU A 130 -10.74 -26.65 -5.70
C LEU A 130 -11.13 -27.85 -4.82
N ARG A 131 -10.93 -29.08 -5.31
CA ARG A 131 -11.19 -30.33 -4.58
C ARG A 131 -10.02 -30.85 -3.74
N SER A 132 -8.82 -30.26 -3.82
CA SER A 132 -7.68 -30.70 -2.99
C SER A 132 -7.86 -30.26 -1.54
N ARG A 133 -7.47 -31.10 -0.58
CA ARG A 133 -7.54 -30.77 0.85
C ARG A 133 -6.74 -29.51 1.20
N SER A 134 -5.64 -29.24 0.48
CA SER A 134 -4.81 -28.04 0.67
C SER A 134 -5.53 -26.76 0.21
N SER A 135 -6.14 -26.78 -0.99
CA SER A 135 -6.93 -25.64 -1.47
C SER A 135 -8.17 -25.38 -0.60
N GLN A 136 -8.85 -26.44 -0.15
CA GLN A 136 -9.97 -26.34 0.80
C GLN A 136 -9.54 -25.74 2.13
N ALA A 137 -8.37 -26.14 2.67
CA ALA A 137 -7.83 -25.55 3.89
C ALA A 137 -7.45 -24.07 3.71
N LYS A 138 -6.88 -23.68 2.56
CA LYS A 138 -6.59 -22.27 2.22
C LYS A 138 -7.88 -21.43 2.13
N ILE A 139 -8.91 -21.95 1.48
CA ILE A 139 -10.22 -21.28 1.38
C ILE A 139 -10.85 -21.14 2.77
N LEU A 140 -10.89 -22.21 3.56
CA LEU A 140 -11.47 -22.20 4.89
C LEU A 140 -10.71 -21.26 5.83
N GLY A 141 -9.37 -21.28 5.81
CA GLY A 141 -8.53 -20.35 6.55
C GLY A 141 -8.79 -18.89 6.17
N THR A 142 -9.01 -18.62 4.88
CA THR A 142 -9.39 -17.30 4.39
C THR A 142 -10.76 -16.86 4.90
N ILE A 143 -11.77 -17.75 4.87
CA ILE A 143 -13.12 -17.48 5.39
C ILE A 143 -13.08 -17.23 6.90
N VAL A 144 -12.33 -18.03 7.65
CA VAL A 144 -12.17 -17.88 9.11
C VAL A 144 -11.43 -16.58 9.44
N SER A 145 -10.35 -16.26 8.72
CA SER A 145 -9.63 -14.98 8.87
C SER A 145 -10.55 -13.80 8.59
N LEU A 146 -11.36 -13.89 7.53
CA LEU A 146 -12.32 -12.86 7.17
C LEU A 146 -13.40 -12.68 8.24
N ALA A 147 -13.95 -13.79 8.75
CA ALA A 147 -14.93 -13.76 9.83
C ALA A 147 -14.34 -13.14 11.11
N GLY A 148 -13.12 -13.51 11.49
CA GLY A 148 -12.42 -12.92 12.64
C GLY A 148 -12.21 -11.42 12.49
N ALA A 149 -11.82 -10.96 11.31
CA ALA A 149 -11.68 -9.55 10.99
C ALA A 149 -13.00 -8.76 11.06
N PHE A 150 -14.09 -9.32 10.52
CA PHE A 150 -15.42 -8.71 10.64
C PHE A 150 -15.88 -8.64 12.09
N VAL A 151 -15.63 -9.69 12.88
CA VAL A 151 -15.92 -9.68 14.31
C VAL A 151 -15.15 -8.55 14.99
N VAL A 152 -13.83 -8.44 14.82
CA VAL A 152 -13.03 -7.35 15.41
C VAL A 152 -13.51 -5.95 14.97
N THR A 153 -13.84 -5.80 13.69
CA THR A 153 -14.28 -4.50 13.13
C THR A 153 -15.67 -4.09 13.63
N LEU A 154 -16.61 -5.04 13.69
CA LEU A 154 -18.00 -4.78 14.08
C LEU A 154 -18.21 -4.88 15.60
N TYR A 155 -17.24 -5.43 16.34
CA TYR A 155 -17.28 -5.51 17.79
C TYR A 155 -17.17 -4.13 18.41
N LYS A 156 -18.32 -3.54 18.72
CA LYS A 156 -18.43 -2.37 19.57
C LYS A 156 -18.36 -2.81 21.03
N GLY A 157 -17.15 -3.01 21.54
CA GLY A 157 -16.92 -3.20 22.98
C GLY A 157 -17.23 -1.93 23.78
N PRO A 158 -17.54 -2.05 25.09
CA PRO A 158 -17.63 -0.89 25.98
C PRO A 158 -16.31 -0.10 25.95
N PRO A 159 -16.34 1.24 25.90
CA PRO A 159 -15.13 2.02 25.97
C PRO A 159 -14.46 1.77 27.32
N LEU A 160 -13.25 1.20 27.30
CA LEU A 160 -12.42 1.02 28.49
C LEU A 160 -11.84 2.38 28.89
N VAL A 161 -12.69 3.25 29.43
CA VAL A 161 -12.29 4.50 30.07
C VAL A 161 -11.82 4.14 31.48
N PHE A 162 -10.50 4.09 31.67
CA PHE A 162 -9.93 4.22 33.00
C PHE A 162 -10.09 5.68 33.44
N PRO A 163 -10.86 5.99 34.51
CA PRO A 163 -10.98 7.36 34.98
C PRO A 163 -9.73 7.70 35.78
N HIS A 164 -8.73 8.26 35.12
CA HIS A 164 -7.70 9.02 35.81
C HIS A 164 -7.64 10.45 35.28
N GLN A 165 -7.88 11.36 36.21
CA GLN A 165 -8.02 12.79 36.03
C GLN A 165 -6.71 13.39 35.50
N SER A 166 -6.74 13.90 34.29
CA SER A 166 -5.77 14.82 33.69
C SER A 166 -6.51 15.56 32.56
N PRO A 167 -6.27 16.86 32.33
CA PRO A 167 -7.19 17.71 31.57
C PRO A 167 -7.34 17.14 30.15
N SER A 168 -8.54 16.64 29.86
CA SER A 168 -8.89 16.03 28.61
C SER A 168 -8.73 17.05 27.49
N ILE A 169 -7.74 16.84 26.62
CA ILE A 169 -7.80 17.30 25.24
C ILE A 169 -8.99 16.55 24.65
N SER A 170 -10.14 17.21 24.70
CA SER A 170 -11.36 16.78 24.05
C SER A 170 -11.12 16.77 22.56
N LEU A 171 -10.66 15.64 22.00
CA LEU A 171 -10.88 15.29 20.60
C LEU A 171 -12.36 14.90 20.45
N HIS A 172 -13.25 15.80 20.84
CA HIS A 172 -14.59 15.83 20.31
C HIS A 172 -14.45 16.24 18.84
N GLN A 173 -15.07 15.45 17.97
CA GLN A 173 -15.24 15.73 16.56
C GLN A 173 -15.52 17.22 16.33
N PRO A 174 -14.93 17.86 15.31
CA PRO A 174 -15.59 19.01 14.74
C PRO A 174 -16.84 18.46 14.07
N LEU A 175 -17.95 18.55 14.80
CA LEU A 175 -19.28 18.55 14.23
C LEU A 175 -19.26 19.64 13.16
N LEU A 176 -19.25 19.21 11.89
CA LEU A 176 -19.35 20.09 10.74
C LEU A 176 -20.57 21.00 10.94
N ASN A 177 -20.37 22.29 10.70
CA ASN A 177 -21.42 23.30 10.61
C ASN A 177 -22.66 22.75 9.87
N PRO A 178 -23.88 22.98 10.38
CA PRO A 178 -25.11 22.48 9.75
C PRO A 178 -25.55 23.25 8.50
N THR A 179 -24.62 23.85 7.72
CA THR A 179 -24.97 24.72 6.58
C THR A 179 -24.46 24.28 5.21
N THR A 180 -23.87 23.09 5.07
CA THR A 180 -23.61 22.52 3.73
C THR A 180 -23.81 21.00 3.73
N PRO A 181 -24.66 20.44 2.86
CA PRO A 181 -24.78 18.99 2.72
C PRO A 181 -23.51 18.47 2.05
N THR A 182 -22.50 18.11 2.86
CA THR A 182 -21.39 17.30 2.37
C THR A 182 -21.95 15.92 2.08
N ASN A 183 -22.31 15.67 0.81
CA ASN A 183 -22.67 14.35 0.29
C ASN A 183 -21.44 13.43 0.40
N SER A 184 -21.12 12.97 1.62
CA SER A 184 -20.13 11.93 1.84
C SER A 184 -20.73 10.63 1.30
N ASN A 185 -20.48 10.35 0.03
CA ASN A 185 -20.87 9.11 -0.62
C ASN A 185 -20.01 7.97 -0.04
N TRP A 186 -20.31 7.56 1.19
CA TRP A 186 -19.60 6.50 1.91
C TRP A 186 -19.59 5.18 1.11
N VAL A 187 -20.62 4.97 0.28
CA VAL A 187 -20.70 3.87 -0.70
C VAL A 187 -19.63 3.99 -1.78
N LEU A 188 -19.42 5.18 -2.33
CA LEU A 188 -18.34 5.45 -3.30
C LEU A 188 -16.97 5.27 -2.64
N GLY A 189 -16.82 5.72 -1.38
CA GLY A 189 -15.61 5.50 -0.60
C GLY A 189 -15.31 4.01 -0.40
N GLY A 190 -16.32 3.22 0.00
CA GLY A 190 -16.20 1.76 0.13
C GLY A 190 -15.88 1.06 -1.19
N LEU A 191 -16.46 1.50 -2.32
CA LEU A 191 -16.19 0.94 -3.64
C LEU A 191 -14.75 1.22 -4.10
N LEU A 192 -14.25 2.44 -3.87
CA LEU A 192 -12.87 2.81 -4.17
C LEU A 192 -11.87 2.05 -3.30
N LEU A 193 -12.14 1.87 -2.01
CA LEU A 193 -11.33 1.03 -1.12
C LEU A 193 -11.35 -0.43 -1.55
N THR A 194 -12.50 -0.96 -1.95
CA THR A 194 -12.60 -2.33 -2.47
C THR A 194 -11.75 -2.49 -3.73
N ALA A 195 -11.79 -1.51 -4.64
CA ALA A 195 -10.95 -1.51 -5.83
C ALA A 195 -9.45 -1.45 -5.49
N GLU A 196 -9.03 -0.60 -4.54
CA GLU A 196 -7.65 -0.57 -4.02
C GLU A 196 -7.20 -1.97 -3.58
N TYR A 197 -7.97 -2.63 -2.70
CA TYR A 197 -7.60 -3.93 -2.12
C TYR A 197 -7.73 -5.11 -3.09
N ILE A 198 -8.35 -4.93 -4.27
CA ILE A 198 -8.26 -5.86 -5.40
C ILE A 198 -7.00 -5.58 -6.23
N LEU A 199 -6.64 -4.32 -6.43
CA LEU A 199 -5.45 -3.92 -7.20
C LEU A 199 -4.15 -4.29 -6.49
N VAL A 200 -4.11 -4.28 -5.15
CA VAL A 200 -2.93 -4.70 -4.36
C VAL A 200 -2.49 -6.13 -4.66
N PRO A 201 -3.33 -7.17 -4.54
CA PRO A 201 -2.93 -8.54 -4.88
C PRO A 201 -2.67 -8.71 -6.38
N LEU A 202 -3.36 -7.99 -7.25
CA LEU A 202 -3.05 -7.96 -8.68
C LEU A 202 -1.63 -7.43 -8.93
N TRP A 203 -1.23 -6.37 -8.23
CA TRP A 203 0.10 -5.81 -8.26
C TRP A 203 1.15 -6.85 -7.85
N TYR A 204 0.94 -7.55 -6.73
CA TYR A 204 1.84 -8.63 -6.29
C TYR A 204 1.96 -9.76 -7.32
N ILE A 205 0.86 -10.15 -7.97
CA ILE A 205 0.87 -11.19 -9.01
C ILE A 205 1.71 -10.75 -10.21
N VAL A 206 1.50 -9.53 -10.71
CA VAL A 206 2.28 -8.99 -11.84
C VAL A 206 3.75 -8.88 -11.47
N GLN A 207 4.06 -8.38 -10.26
CA GLN A 207 5.44 -8.31 -9.76
C GLN A 207 6.09 -9.69 -9.73
N ALA A 208 5.40 -10.70 -9.21
CA ALA A 208 5.92 -12.07 -9.16
C ALA A 208 6.20 -12.66 -10.55
N GLN A 209 5.40 -12.33 -11.57
CA GLN A 209 5.69 -12.77 -12.96
C GLN A 209 6.91 -12.05 -13.54
N ILE A 210 7.07 -10.75 -13.30
CA ILE A 210 8.26 -9.99 -13.70
C ILE A 210 9.51 -10.59 -13.06
N MET A 211 9.44 -10.94 -11.77
CA MET A 211 10.57 -11.49 -11.02
C MET A 211 11.01 -12.88 -11.51
N LYS A 212 10.14 -13.65 -12.19
CA LYS A 212 10.53 -14.91 -12.86
C LYS A 212 11.36 -14.68 -14.11
N GLU A 213 11.08 -13.60 -14.84
CA GLU A 213 11.77 -13.26 -16.09
C GLU A 213 12.99 -12.38 -15.86
N TYR A 214 12.94 -11.50 -14.86
CA TYR A 214 14.01 -10.57 -14.51
C TYR A 214 14.21 -10.59 -12.98
N PRO A 215 15.06 -11.50 -12.46
CA PRO A 215 15.21 -11.76 -11.02
C PRO A 215 16.12 -10.73 -10.33
N ASN A 216 15.85 -9.45 -10.56
CA ASN A 216 16.51 -8.33 -9.90
C ASN A 216 15.47 -7.31 -9.46
N GLU A 217 15.13 -7.43 -8.18
CA GLU A 217 14.08 -6.67 -7.52
C GLU A 217 14.40 -5.18 -7.47
N LEU A 218 15.64 -4.80 -7.15
CA LEU A 218 16.03 -3.39 -7.00
C LEU A 218 15.86 -2.61 -8.32
N THR A 219 16.21 -3.22 -9.45
CA THR A 219 15.99 -2.60 -10.76
C THR A 219 14.50 -2.52 -11.11
N VAL A 220 13.72 -3.56 -10.81
CA VAL A 220 12.27 -3.54 -11.05
C VAL A 220 11.59 -2.45 -10.21
N ILE A 221 11.96 -2.34 -8.93
CA ILE A 221 11.46 -1.33 -8.01
C ILE A 221 11.91 0.07 -8.44
N PHE A 222 13.14 0.24 -8.93
CA PHE A 222 13.60 1.51 -9.49
C PHE A 222 12.69 1.99 -10.64
N PHE A 223 12.49 1.16 -11.66
CA PHE A 223 11.64 1.53 -12.80
C PHE A 223 10.16 1.71 -12.41
N TYR A 224 9.67 0.89 -11.47
CA TYR A 224 8.34 1.08 -10.87
C TYR A 224 8.20 2.45 -10.20
N ASN A 225 9.17 2.85 -9.37
CA ASN A 225 9.15 4.15 -8.69
C ASN A 225 9.21 5.32 -9.67
N VAL A 226 10.01 5.20 -10.75
CA VAL A 226 10.03 6.20 -11.83
C VAL A 226 8.64 6.31 -12.49
N CYS A 227 8.01 5.20 -12.84
CA CYS A 227 6.68 5.21 -13.46
C CYS A 227 5.62 5.84 -12.54
N VAL A 228 5.58 5.43 -11.28
CA VAL A 228 4.63 6.00 -10.30
C VAL A 228 4.91 7.48 -10.07
N GLY A 229 6.17 7.88 -9.98
CA GLY A 229 6.58 9.28 -9.83
C GLY A 229 6.14 10.16 -11.00
N VAL A 230 6.27 9.67 -12.24
CA VAL A 230 5.80 10.39 -13.44
C VAL A 230 4.28 10.55 -13.43
N VAL A 231 3.53 9.46 -13.17
CA VAL A 231 2.06 9.50 -13.12
C VAL A 231 1.60 10.44 -12.01
N ALA A 232 2.17 10.31 -10.81
CA ALA A 232 1.87 11.18 -9.69
C ALA A 232 2.22 12.64 -10.00
N GLY A 233 3.32 12.89 -10.71
CA GLY A 233 3.76 14.22 -11.14
C GLY A 233 2.74 14.87 -12.07
N VAL A 234 2.28 14.14 -13.07
CA VAL A 234 1.22 14.61 -13.98
C VAL A 234 -0.06 14.91 -13.20
N VAL A 235 -0.50 14.01 -12.33
CA VAL A 235 -1.70 14.23 -11.50
C VAL A 235 -1.53 15.46 -10.60
N ALA A 236 -0.40 15.58 -9.92
CA ALA A 236 -0.11 16.71 -9.03
C ALA A 236 -0.06 18.05 -9.78
N LEU A 237 0.49 18.09 -10.98
CA LEU A 237 0.51 19.31 -11.80
C LEU A 237 -0.90 19.76 -12.21
N ILE A 238 -1.81 18.81 -12.41
CA ILE A 238 -3.21 19.10 -12.74
C ILE A 238 -3.99 19.53 -11.49
N THR A 239 -3.81 18.85 -10.36
CA THR A 239 -4.61 19.07 -9.14
C THR A 239 -4.08 20.20 -8.27
N GLU A 240 -2.78 20.47 -8.29
CA GLU A 240 -2.10 21.47 -7.46
C GLU A 240 -1.28 22.45 -8.31
N PRO A 241 -1.92 23.31 -9.12
CA PRO A 241 -1.23 24.30 -9.95
C PRO A 241 -0.55 25.41 -9.13
N ASN A 242 -0.88 25.54 -7.85
CA ASN A 242 -0.33 26.57 -6.97
C ASN A 242 1.11 26.25 -6.56
N SER A 243 2.08 27.05 -7.00
CA SER A 243 3.50 26.90 -6.66
C SER A 243 3.79 26.90 -5.14
N SER A 244 2.90 27.47 -4.32
CA SER A 244 3.01 27.42 -2.85
C SER A 244 2.87 26.01 -2.26
N ALA A 245 2.08 25.13 -2.90
CA ALA A 245 1.90 23.74 -2.46
C ALA A 245 3.15 22.87 -2.69
N TRP A 246 4.00 23.27 -3.64
CA TRP A 246 5.25 22.61 -3.99
C TRP A 246 6.45 23.05 -3.14
N LYS A 247 6.30 24.11 -2.33
CA LYS A 247 7.38 24.59 -1.46
C LYS A 247 7.59 23.63 -0.29
N LEU A 248 8.62 22.80 -0.39
CA LEU A 248 9.00 21.87 0.67
C LEU A 248 9.56 22.64 1.88
N ARG A 249 8.83 22.63 3.00
CA ARG A 249 9.34 23.17 4.28
C ARG A 249 10.14 22.08 5.01
N PRO A 250 11.27 22.41 5.66
CA PRO A 250 12.06 21.45 6.44
C PRO A 250 11.35 21.14 7.77
N ASN A 251 10.29 20.35 7.69
CA ASN A 251 9.42 19.95 8.80
C ASN A 251 9.16 18.43 8.71
N VAL A 252 8.28 17.90 9.56
CA VAL A 252 7.83 16.48 9.56
C VAL A 252 7.59 15.93 8.16
N ALA A 253 7.06 16.74 7.24
CA ALA A 253 6.92 16.43 5.82
C ALA A 253 8.18 15.86 5.13
N LEU A 254 9.35 16.48 5.37
CA LEU A 254 10.61 16.07 4.74
C LEU A 254 11.12 14.76 5.35
N VAL A 255 10.98 14.59 6.67
CA VAL A 255 11.29 13.34 7.36
C VAL A 255 10.38 12.21 6.85
N SER A 256 9.07 12.48 6.71
CA SER A 256 8.12 11.52 6.17
C SER A 256 8.46 11.10 4.73
N ILE A 257 8.92 12.03 3.88
CA ILE A 257 9.38 11.72 2.51
C ILE A 257 10.63 10.84 2.55
N LEU A 258 11.63 11.18 3.37
CA LEU A 258 12.87 10.41 3.45
C LEU A 258 12.63 9.01 4.01
N CYS A 259 11.78 8.87 5.02
CA CYS A 259 11.40 7.56 5.55
C CYS A 259 10.56 6.75 4.54
N SER A 260 9.79 7.41 3.67
CA SER A 260 8.96 6.79 2.62
C SER A 260 9.79 6.12 1.51
N VAL A 261 11.10 6.36 1.47
CA VAL A 261 12.03 5.60 0.62
C VAL A 261 12.08 4.16 1.15
N ARG A 262 11.17 3.35 0.62
CA ARG A 262 11.00 1.94 0.97
C ARG A 262 12.26 1.16 0.56
N ASN A 263 12.91 0.52 1.53
CA ASN A 263 13.82 -0.60 1.28
C ASN A 263 13.01 -1.84 0.93
#